data_AF-A0A1I1Z269-F1
#
_entry.id   AF-A0A1I1Z269-F1
#
_cell.length_a   1.000
_cell.length_b   1.000
_cell.length_c   1.000
_cell.angle_alpha   90.00
_cell.angle_beta   90.00
_cell.angle_gamma   90.00
#
_symmetry.space_group_name_H-M   'P 1'
#
loop_
_entity.id
_entity.type
_entity.pdbx_description
1 polymer ?
#
loop_
_entity_poly.entity_id
_entity_poly.type
_entity_poly.pdbx_seq_one_letter_code
_entity_poly.pdbx_strand_id
1 'polypeptide(L)'
;MTTVTVRNVPEEVRDLLADAARRSGQSLQSYLLRVFEREARFARNVELTELQPVGGGLLSMDEIVEAVHEARGEAPGPEDQAGTACWS
;
A
#
# COMPACT_ATOMS: atom_id res chain seq x y z
N MET A 1 28.67 6.80 5.24
CA MET A 1 27.74 7.41 6.22
C MET A 1 27.55 8.85 5.79
N THR A 2 26.32 9.26 5.48
CA THR A 2 26.01 10.61 4.97
C THR A 2 25.21 11.36 6.01
N THR A 3 25.56 12.62 6.27
CA THR A 3 24.89 13.46 7.26
C THR A 3 24.22 14.63 6.56
N VAL A 4 22.99 14.92 6.95
CA VAL A 4 22.22 16.08 6.52
C VAL A 4 21.99 16.97 7.73
N THR A 5 22.26 18.27 7.59
CA THR A 5 21.98 19.26 8.64
C THR A 5 20.93 20.24 8.14
N VAL A 6 19.81 20.29 8.84
CA VAL A 6 18.74 21.27 8.58
C VAL A 6 18.99 22.48 9.47
N ARG A 7 19.12 23.66 8.87
CA ARG A 7 19.36 24.93 9.59
C ARG A 7 18.10 25.79 9.60
N ASN A 8 18.05 26.73 10.54
CA ASN A 8 16.96 27.69 10.69
C ASN A 8 15.59 27.02 10.96
N VAL A 9 15.59 25.92 11.71
CA VAL A 9 14.35 25.30 12.17
C VAL A 9 13.79 26.16 13.31
N PRO A 10 12.56 26.70 13.18
CA PRO A 10 11.92 27.41 14.27
C PRO A 10 11.78 26.52 15.50
N GLU A 11 11.90 27.12 16.68
CA GLU A 11 11.95 26.37 17.93
C GLU A 11 10.69 25.52 18.15
N GLU A 12 9.54 26.13 17.91
CA GLU A 12 8.23 25.46 17.97
C GLU A 12 8.17 24.23 17.05
N VAL A 13 8.72 24.31 15.83
CA VAL A 13 8.73 23.19 14.89
C VAL A 13 9.62 22.06 15.40
N ARG A 14 10.79 22.38 15.97
CA ARG A 14 11.68 21.38 16.58
C ARG A 14 10.97 20.65 17.71
N ASP A 15 10.30 21.40 18.58
CA ASP A 15 9.63 20.85 19.76
C ASP A 15 8.45 19.94 19.36
N LEU A 16 7.65 20.36 18.39
CA LEU A 16 6.57 19.53 17.82
C LEU A 16 7.10 18.21 17.23
N LEU A 17 8.23 18.26 16.52
CA LEU A 17 8.88 17.07 15.96
C LEU A 17 9.46 16.17 17.06
N ALA A 18 10.05 16.76 18.11
CA ALA A 18 10.56 16.02 19.26
C ALA A 18 9.43 15.31 20.01
N ASP A 19 8.29 15.97 20.18
CA ASP A 19 7.10 15.35 20.77
C ASP A 19 6.54 14.21 19.91
N ALA A 20 6.48 14.40 18.60
CA ALA A 20 6.08 13.34 17.68
C ALA A 20 7.00 12.12 17.75
N ALA A 21 8.32 12.34 17.84
CA ALA A 21 9.31 11.28 18.02
C ALA A 21 9.12 10.55 19.35
N ARG A 22 8.91 11.30 20.46
CA ARG A 22 8.62 10.74 21.79
C ARG A 22 7.38 9.87 21.80
N ARG A 23 6.26 10.35 21.22
CA ARG A 23 5.02 9.56 21.09
C ARG A 23 5.21 8.27 20.30
N SER A 24 6.17 8.27 19.36
CA SER A 24 6.50 7.12 18.53
C SER A 24 7.58 6.20 19.15
N GLY A 25 8.01 6.48 20.39
CA GLY A 25 9.03 5.70 21.10
C GLY A 25 10.44 5.81 20.51
N GLN A 26 10.76 6.93 19.87
CA GLN A 26 11.97 7.06 19.05
C GLN A 26 12.76 8.32 19.35
N SER A 27 14.06 8.28 19.01
CA SER A 27 14.88 9.48 18.97
C SER A 27 14.40 10.42 17.85
N LEU A 28 14.60 11.72 18.02
CA LEU A 28 14.28 12.72 17.00
C LEU A 28 15.00 12.44 15.67
N GLN A 29 16.27 12.02 15.72
CA GLN A 29 17.04 11.70 14.52
C GLN A 29 16.44 10.52 13.75
N SER A 30 16.10 9.43 14.46
CA SER A 30 15.48 8.25 13.84
C SER A 30 14.10 8.56 13.27
N TYR A 31 13.34 9.40 13.97
CA TYR A 31 12.04 9.87 13.50
C TYR A 31 12.18 10.67 12.20
N LEU A 32 13.09 11.65 12.15
CA LEU A 32 13.34 12.47 10.96
C LEU A 32 13.86 11.65 9.79
N LEU A 33 14.73 10.66 10.05
CA LEU A 33 15.19 9.76 9.00
C LEU A 33 14.01 9.02 8.36
N ARG A 34 13.07 8.47 9.15
CA ARG A 34 11.87 7.82 8.60
C ARG A 34 11.00 8.80 7.82
N VAL A 35 10.87 10.05 8.29
CA VAL A 35 10.15 11.08 7.54
C VAL A 35 10.81 11.29 6.17
N PHE A 36 12.12 11.48 6.11
CA PHE A 36 12.83 11.63 4.84
C PHE A 36 12.71 10.40 3.93
N GLU A 37 12.80 9.19 4.47
CA GLU A 37 12.59 7.96 3.68
C GLU A 37 11.17 7.87 3.11
N ARG A 38 10.17 8.27 3.89
CA ARG A 38 8.76 8.30 3.44
C ARG A 38 8.58 9.31 2.32
N GLU A 39 9.09 10.52 2.47
CA GLU A 39 8.99 11.56 1.45
C GLU A 39 9.76 11.18 0.17
N ALA A 40 10.97 10.61 0.29
CA ALA A 40 11.73 10.15 -0.86
C ALA A 40 11.02 9.01 -1.62
N ARG A 41 10.39 8.08 -0.90
CA ARG A 41 9.57 7.03 -1.51
C ARG A 41 8.37 7.62 -2.23
N PHE A 42 7.69 8.59 -1.63
CA PHE A 42 6.53 9.23 -2.24
C PHE A 42 6.92 10.01 -3.50
N ALA A 43 7.99 10.81 -3.45
CA ALA A 43 8.50 11.54 -4.60
C ALA A 43 8.84 10.59 -5.77
N ARG A 44 9.50 9.46 -5.49
CA ARG A 44 9.79 8.43 -6.49
C ARG A 44 8.53 7.78 -7.07
N ASN A 45 7.52 7.53 -6.23
CA ASN A 45 6.27 6.93 -6.68
C ASN A 45 5.47 7.89 -7.57
N VAL A 46 5.50 9.19 -7.27
CA VAL A 46 4.92 10.23 -8.14
C VAL A 46 5.66 10.26 -9.48
N GLU A 47 6.99 10.31 -9.48
CA GLU A 47 7.78 10.27 -10.72
C GLU A 47 7.48 9.02 -11.56
N LEU A 48 7.35 7.85 -10.94
CA LEU A 48 6.95 6.62 -11.63
C LEU A 48 5.53 6.68 -12.20
N THR A 49 4.60 7.36 -11.52
CA THR A 49 3.22 7.57 -12.00
C THR A 49 3.18 8.54 -13.20
N GLU A 50 4.09 9.51 -13.24
CA GLU A 50 4.25 10.44 -14.37
C GLU A 50 4.95 9.79 -15.57
N LEU A 51 5.94 8.92 -15.34
CA LEU A 51 6.69 8.22 -16.39
C LEU A 51 5.96 7.01 -16.96
N GLN A 52 5.22 6.31 -16.11
CA GLN A 52 4.30 5.25 -16.47
C GLN A 52 2.94 5.71 -15.97
N PRO A 53 2.09 6.33 -16.83
CA PRO A 53 0.68 6.37 -16.52
C PRO A 53 0.33 4.94 -16.17
N VAL A 54 -0.23 4.71 -14.98
CA VAL A 54 -0.67 3.37 -14.58
C VAL A 54 -1.64 2.94 -15.69
N GLY A 55 -1.11 2.18 -16.64
CA GLY A 55 -1.81 1.63 -17.78
C GLY A 55 -2.59 0.42 -17.31
N GLY A 56 -3.32 0.55 -16.21
CA GLY A 56 -4.56 -0.15 -16.05
C GLY A 56 -5.57 0.75 -16.73
N GLY A 57 -6.01 0.38 -17.94
CA GLY A 57 -7.24 0.95 -18.46
C GLY A 57 -8.25 0.97 -17.31
N LEU A 58 -8.95 2.09 -17.16
CA LEU A 58 -10.07 2.17 -16.23
C LEU A 58 -11.05 1.08 -16.67
N LEU A 59 -10.91 -0.12 -16.12
CA LEU A 59 -11.95 -1.12 -16.23
C LEU A 59 -13.17 -0.39 -15.69
N SER A 60 -14.15 -0.24 -16.55
CA SER A 60 -15.46 0.21 -16.15
C SER A 60 -15.93 -0.69 -15.00
N MET A 61 -16.82 -0.18 -14.17
CA MET A 61 -17.38 -0.97 -13.08
C MET A 61 -17.89 -2.34 -13.58
N ASP A 62 -18.45 -2.37 -14.80
CA ASP A 62 -18.95 -3.58 -15.44
C ASP A 62 -17.83 -4.60 -15.74
N GLU A 63 -16.68 -4.16 -16.26
CA GLU A 63 -15.53 -5.02 -16.52
C GLU A 63 -14.90 -5.56 -15.22
N ILE A 64 -14.93 -4.77 -14.14
CA ILE A 64 -14.48 -5.23 -12.81
C ILE A 64 -15.43 -6.30 -12.27
N VAL A 65 -16.74 -6.10 -12.41
CA VAL A 65 -17.77 -7.04 -11.96
C VAL A 65 -17.70 -8.34 -12.75
N GLU A 66 -17.50 -8.27 -14.07
CA GLU A 66 -17.36 -9.43 -14.94
C GLU A 66 -16.13 -10.28 -14.58
N ALA A 67 -14.97 -9.64 -14.37
CA ALA A 67 -13.75 -10.33 -13.93
C ALA A 67 -13.93 -11.05 -12.57
N VAL A 68 -14.68 -10.45 -11.64
CA VAL A 68 -15.00 -11.07 -10.34
C VAL A 68 -15.96 -12.26 -10.51
N HIS A 69 -16.92 -12.18 -11.43
CA HIS A 69 -17.83 -13.27 -11.74
C HIS A 69 -17.11 -14.45 -12.41
N GLU A 70 -16.22 -14.19 -13.37
CA GLU A 70 -15.39 -15.20 -14.03
C GLU A 70 -14.51 -15.94 -13.01
N ALA A 71 -13.84 -15.20 -12.13
CA ALA A 71 -13.00 -15.78 -11.07
C ALA A 71 -13.78 -16.61 -10.03
N ARG A 72 -15.10 -16.38 -9.87
CA ARG A 72 -15.98 -17.19 -9.02
C ARG A 72 -16.68 -18.32 -9.77
N GLY A 73 -16.83 -18.21 -11.09
CA GLY A 73 -17.46 -19.20 -11.96
C GLY A 73 -16.58 -20.42 -12.20
N GLU A 74 -15.27 -20.26 -12.12
CA GLU A 74 -14.30 -21.36 -12.24
C GLU A 74 -14.08 -22.06 -10.88
N ALA A 75 -15.14 -22.68 -10.35
CA ALA A 75 -14.99 -23.77 -9.40
C ALA A 75 -15.44 -25.06 -10.12
N PRO A 76 -14.53 -25.96 -10.53
CA PRO A 76 -14.92 -27.29 -10.96
C PRO A 76 -15.48 -28.02 -9.73
N GLY A 77 -16.81 -28.10 -9.65
CA GLY A 77 -17.49 -28.98 -8.71
C GLY A 77 -17.11 -30.43 -9.04
N PRO A 78 -16.78 -31.26 -8.03
CA PRO A 78 -16.46 -32.65 -8.27
C PRO A 78 -17.70 -33.36 -8.83
N GLU A 79 -17.62 -33.65 -10.12
CA GLU A 79 -18.19 -34.80 -10.82
C GLU A 79 -18.99 -35.77 -9.93
N ASP A 80 -20.31 -35.63 -10.01
CA ASP A 80 -21.30 -36.64 -9.67
C ASP A 80 -20.98 -37.94 -10.43
N GLN A 81 -20.23 -38.84 -9.79
CA GLN A 81 -20.10 -40.21 -10.23
C GLN A 81 -20.81 -41.16 -9.28
N ALA A 82 -21.92 -41.66 -9.82
CA ALA A 82 -22.50 -42.97 -9.60
C ALA A 82 -23.35 -43.16 -8.35
N GLY A 83 -24.66 -43.12 -8.58
CA GLY A 83 -25.66 -43.66 -7.70
C GLY A 83 -25.49 -45.16 -7.44
N THR A 84 -25.74 -45.54 -6.19
CA THR A 84 -26.41 -46.75 -5.71
C THR A 84 -26.39 -46.63 -4.18
N ALA A 85 -27.45 -46.72 -3.40
CA ALA A 85 -28.79 -47.22 -3.62
C ALA A 85 -29.77 -46.59 -2.60
N CYS A 86 -31.06 -46.75 -2.88
CA CYS A 86 -32.22 -46.42 -2.06
C CYS A 86 -32.11 -46.83 -0.58
N TRP A 87 -32.80 -46.05 0.27
CA TRP A 87 -33.21 -46.38 1.63
C TRP A 87 -33.89 -47.76 1.75
N SER A 88 -33.55 -48.53 2.80
CA SER A 88 -34.50 -48.97 3.84
C SER A 88 -33.80 -49.63 5.01
#